data_AF-A0A3D3XNU8-F1
#
_entry.id   AF-A0A3D3XNU8-F1
#
_cell.length_a   1.000
_cell.length_b   1.000
_cell.length_c   1.000
_cell.angle_alpha   90.00
_cell.angle_beta   90.00
_cell.angle_gamma   90.00
#
_symmetry.space_group_name_H-M   'P 1'
#
loop_
_entity.id
_entity.type
_entity.pdbx_description
1 polymer ?
#
loop_
_entity_poly.entity_id
_entity_poly.type
_entity_poly.pdbx_seq_one_letter_code
_entity_poly.pdbx_strand_id
1 'polypeptide(L)'
;MNQGVAQYKPLDRSETLAEMQRFASGKRVLYMAAHPDDENTRLIAWLSNALDAETTYLSLTRGSGGQNLIGDELGADLGIIREHELRAARNVDGGNQCFTDALDFGYSKSVDEVWSKWDHDDLQLQAVRIIRELMPDFIITRFPPDERAGHGHHTASAELAIECAELAADEKYDTETAPWSVQGVWWNTSVWWDPRLKDDPEAVQLDMSGFDPLLGETYGAIGDAARSMHKCQGFGVPINRGPREEYFKKLWGGGDFAGYLDTETSTMEDDAVLASDAAFALEIGDRSQAISKWASLGGSLLEKSAPTSDKYQRWQQVMLHLLGVYAEVYTSENPLIENTAHPAMLKIQCMNPDVNVAIASVMTAGKNIGLNPAQEVSNEGFQQEIDLMLGREQATNVVKVRLQSDQSIIILHLLPVAKLFDRAIGEYREALVIEPAVHAKFDQRVYWSTGKGTAVGYSIHANSAGKQQWAVLAKNQQGIIVWNSGHNEVELSKGWNHFTAEVPKSIEKGKFTLHITPHTKMEGMSFSLPLLKEEHKISYPHIGTHYRFIEASSTLAILNLNKKRIKVGYIEGAGDIMDETLENLGYEVLRIKENTPDLWNEVDAVLVGIR
;
A
#
# COMPACT_ATOMS: atom_id res chain seq x y z
N MET A 1 -1.15 -16.68 7.39
CA MET A 1 -2.59 -16.31 7.31
C MET A 1 -2.67 -14.82 7.15
N ASN A 2 -3.49 -14.31 6.23
CA ASN A 2 -3.66 -12.87 6.06
C ASN A 2 -4.45 -12.31 7.26
N GLN A 3 -3.73 -11.79 8.25
CA GLN A 3 -4.28 -11.12 9.43
C GLN A 3 -3.98 -9.61 9.39
N GLY A 4 -3.34 -9.11 8.32
CA GLY A 4 -2.83 -7.74 8.26
C GLY A 4 -3.91 -6.65 8.33
N VAL A 5 -5.16 -7.01 8.10
CA VAL A 5 -6.32 -6.11 8.17
C VAL A 5 -7.26 -6.45 9.33
N ALA A 6 -6.93 -7.44 10.17
CA ALA A 6 -7.80 -7.88 11.25
C ALA A 6 -7.96 -6.76 12.30
N GLN A 7 -9.19 -6.47 12.70
CA GLN A 7 -9.48 -5.51 13.78
C GLN A 7 -9.16 -6.09 15.16
N TYR A 8 -9.06 -7.42 15.25
CA TYR A 8 -8.55 -8.12 16.41
C TYR A 8 -7.35 -8.96 15.98
N LYS A 9 -6.17 -8.61 16.51
CA LYS A 9 -4.99 -9.45 16.49
C LYS A 9 -4.76 -9.96 17.91
N PRO A 10 -4.68 -11.28 18.14
CA PRO A 10 -4.32 -11.79 19.46
C PRO A 10 -2.88 -11.35 19.75
N LEU A 11 -2.73 -10.32 20.59
CA LEU A 11 -1.44 -9.95 21.16
C LEU A 11 -1.18 -10.82 22.38
N ASP A 12 0.06 -11.24 22.57
CA ASP A 12 0.51 -11.74 23.86
C ASP A 12 0.97 -10.59 24.79
N ARG A 13 1.38 -10.93 26.02
CA ARG A 13 1.80 -9.93 27.01
C ARG A 13 3.08 -9.20 26.56
N SER A 14 4.01 -9.89 25.90
CA SER A 14 5.27 -9.30 25.45
C SER A 14 5.04 -8.34 24.29
N GLU A 15 4.24 -8.73 23.29
CA GLU A 15 3.86 -7.85 22.18
C GLU A 15 3.11 -6.62 22.67
N THR A 16 2.19 -6.80 23.63
CA THR A 16 1.46 -5.71 24.26
C THR A 16 2.41 -4.76 24.98
N LEU A 17 3.35 -5.27 25.77
CA LEU A 17 4.29 -4.44 26.51
C LEU A 17 5.25 -3.69 25.56
N ALA A 18 5.76 -4.34 24.53
CA ALA A 18 6.61 -3.71 23.52
C ALA A 18 5.90 -2.56 22.79
N GLU A 19 4.62 -2.76 22.47
CA GLU A 19 3.78 -1.70 21.89
C GLU A 19 3.58 -0.53 22.86
N MET A 20 3.31 -0.81 24.13
CA MET A 20 3.16 0.23 25.17
C MET A 20 4.47 1.00 25.41
N GLN A 21 5.62 0.32 25.37
CA GLN A 21 6.94 0.93 25.47
C GLN A 21 7.22 1.87 24.29
N ARG A 22 6.80 1.51 23.08
CA ARG A 22 6.88 2.41 21.92
C ARG A 22 6.09 3.71 22.11
N PHE A 23 4.87 3.63 22.62
CA PHE A 23 4.11 4.84 22.98
C PHE A 23 4.78 5.62 24.13
N ALA A 24 5.38 4.93 25.09
CA ALA A 24 6.03 5.52 26.27
C ALA A 24 7.35 6.23 25.96
N SER A 25 8.06 5.82 24.90
CA SER A 25 9.30 6.46 24.46
C SER A 25 9.06 7.89 23.96
N GLY A 26 7.95 8.10 23.24
CA GLY A 26 7.62 9.37 22.56
C GLY A 26 8.58 9.79 21.45
N LYS A 27 9.61 8.98 21.19
CA LYS A 27 10.54 9.14 20.08
C LYS A 27 9.83 8.82 18.77
N ARG A 28 9.99 9.68 17.77
CA ARG A 28 9.42 9.52 16.43
C ARG A 28 10.49 9.70 15.37
N VAL A 29 10.64 8.72 14.48
CA VAL A 29 11.62 8.77 13.39
C VAL A 29 10.92 8.56 12.05
N LEU A 30 11.19 9.44 11.09
CA LEU A 30 10.75 9.25 9.71
C LEU A 30 11.94 8.77 8.87
N TYR A 31 11.91 7.53 8.42
CA TYR A 31 12.84 7.04 7.41
C TYR A 31 12.28 7.35 6.02
N MET A 32 13.04 7.96 5.13
CA MET A 32 12.56 8.43 3.82
C MET A 32 13.47 7.97 2.69
N ALA A 33 12.89 7.33 1.67
CA ALA A 33 13.59 6.92 0.45
C ALA A 33 12.61 6.77 -0.72
N ALA A 34 13.09 6.36 -1.89
CA ALA A 34 12.31 6.42 -3.12
C ALA A 34 11.42 5.20 -3.34
N HIS A 35 11.90 3.99 -3.04
CA HIS A 35 11.24 2.74 -3.42
C HIS A 35 11.04 1.79 -2.24
N PRO A 36 10.02 0.92 -2.31
CA PRO A 36 9.96 -0.27 -1.46
C PRO A 36 11.21 -1.10 -1.62
N ASP A 37 11.96 -1.47 -0.57
CA ASP A 37 13.25 -2.21 -0.58
C ASP A 37 14.52 -1.36 -0.40
N ASP A 38 14.42 -0.03 -0.53
CA ASP A 38 15.50 0.90 -0.24
C ASP A 38 15.82 0.96 1.26
N GLU A 39 14.83 0.66 2.12
CA GLU A 39 14.98 0.85 3.54
C GLU A 39 16.01 -0.10 4.17
N ASN A 40 16.70 0.40 5.19
CA ASN A 40 17.52 -0.46 6.04
C ASN A 40 16.61 -1.13 7.09
N THR A 41 16.05 -2.29 6.74
CA THR A 41 15.12 -3.03 7.62
C THR A 41 15.72 -3.37 8.99
N ARG A 42 17.03 -3.55 9.09
CA ARG A 42 17.71 -3.79 10.38
C ARG A 42 17.73 -2.54 11.25
N LEU A 43 17.95 -1.39 10.63
CA LEU A 43 17.88 -0.11 11.34
C LEU A 43 16.45 0.19 11.79
N ILE A 44 15.44 -0.06 10.95
CA ILE A 44 14.04 0.08 11.36
C ILE A 44 13.71 -0.84 12.54
N ALA A 45 14.17 -2.10 12.49
CA ALA A 45 13.98 -3.04 13.60
C ALA A 45 14.65 -2.56 14.89
N TRP A 46 15.84 -1.97 14.79
CA TRP A 46 16.54 -1.43 15.96
C TRP A 46 15.84 -0.17 16.50
N LEU A 47 15.48 0.79 15.63
CA LEU A 47 14.78 2.01 16.05
C LEU A 47 13.42 1.69 16.69
N SER A 48 12.70 0.71 16.15
CA SER A 48 11.35 0.38 16.63
C SER A 48 11.33 -0.42 17.94
N ASN A 49 12.36 -1.24 18.20
CA ASN A 49 12.33 -2.21 19.30
C ASN A 49 13.51 -2.10 20.30
N ALA A 50 14.55 -1.33 19.97
CA ALA A 50 15.65 -1.03 20.91
C ALA A 50 15.50 0.39 21.45
N LEU A 51 15.21 1.34 20.56
CA LEU A 51 14.96 2.74 20.89
C LEU A 51 13.49 3.00 21.25
N ASP A 52 12.62 2.00 21.02
CA ASP A 52 11.17 2.12 21.17
C ASP A 52 10.58 3.31 20.41
N ALA A 53 11.22 3.74 19.32
CA ALA A 53 10.74 4.87 18.54
C ALA A 53 9.57 4.45 17.64
N GLU A 54 8.56 5.32 17.54
CA GLU A 54 7.59 5.28 16.46
C GLU A 54 8.31 5.57 15.14
N THR A 55 8.76 4.50 14.48
CA THR A 55 9.55 4.57 13.24
C THR A 55 8.66 4.33 12.04
N THR A 56 8.55 5.31 11.15
CA THR A 56 7.74 5.21 9.93
C THR A 56 8.63 5.29 8.70
N TYR A 57 8.48 4.34 7.77
CA TYR A 57 9.10 4.42 6.46
C TYR A 57 8.17 5.12 5.47
N LEU A 58 8.62 6.23 4.89
CA LEU A 58 8.01 6.90 3.74
C LEU A 58 8.75 6.50 2.46
N SER A 59 8.10 5.66 1.66
CA SER A 59 8.53 5.38 0.29
C SER A 59 7.83 6.36 -0.65
N LEU A 60 8.56 7.18 -1.40
CA LEU A 60 7.93 8.14 -2.32
C LEU A 60 7.10 7.43 -3.39
N THR A 61 7.61 6.32 -3.92
CA THR A 61 6.88 5.53 -4.92
C THR A 61 6.33 4.25 -4.32
N ARG A 62 5.47 3.57 -5.07
CA ARG A 62 5.08 2.17 -4.80
C ARG A 62 5.99 1.14 -5.48
N GLY A 63 7.09 1.56 -6.11
CA GLY A 63 8.01 0.64 -6.78
C GLY A 63 7.45 -0.02 -8.05
N SER A 64 6.49 0.63 -8.71
CA SER A 64 5.78 0.11 -9.88
C SER A 64 6.68 -0.17 -11.10
N GLY A 65 7.87 0.45 -11.17
CA GLY A 65 8.85 0.29 -12.24
C GLY A 65 9.92 -0.77 -11.96
N GLY A 66 9.79 -1.50 -10.85
CA GLY A 66 10.72 -2.55 -10.43
C GLY A 66 10.54 -3.88 -11.17
N GLN A 67 11.29 -4.89 -10.69
CA GLN A 67 11.22 -6.25 -11.21
C GLN A 67 10.15 -7.07 -10.48
N ASN A 68 9.70 -8.18 -11.07
CA ASN A 68 8.83 -9.14 -10.40
C ASN A 68 9.36 -10.57 -10.64
N LEU A 69 9.97 -11.16 -9.61
CA LEU A 69 10.55 -12.52 -9.67
C LEU A 69 9.50 -13.62 -9.52
N ILE A 70 8.32 -13.28 -8.99
CA ILE A 70 7.31 -14.26 -8.54
C ILE A 70 6.04 -14.28 -9.39
N GLY A 71 5.92 -13.40 -10.38
CA GLY A 71 4.80 -13.38 -11.34
C GLY A 71 4.97 -12.31 -12.43
N ASP A 72 3.89 -12.09 -13.18
CA ASP A 72 3.89 -11.30 -14.41
C ASP A 72 3.34 -9.87 -14.23
N GLU A 73 2.95 -9.49 -13.01
CA GLU A 73 2.44 -8.14 -12.73
C GLU A 73 3.54 -7.10 -12.90
N LEU A 74 3.18 -5.99 -13.56
CA LEU A 74 4.03 -4.85 -13.84
C LEU A 74 3.28 -3.56 -13.52
N GLY A 75 4.01 -2.45 -13.42
CA GLY A 75 3.40 -1.14 -13.22
C GLY A 75 2.60 -1.08 -11.92
N ALA A 76 1.42 -0.47 -11.96
CA ALA A 76 0.61 -0.27 -10.77
C ALA A 76 0.17 -1.58 -10.08
N ASP A 77 0.06 -2.69 -10.81
CA ASP A 77 -0.28 -3.98 -10.22
C ASP A 77 0.91 -4.55 -9.43
N LEU A 78 2.14 -4.37 -9.92
CA LEU A 78 3.36 -4.64 -9.13
C LEU A 78 3.45 -3.71 -7.91
N GLY A 79 3.04 -2.45 -8.05
CA GLY A 79 2.98 -1.50 -6.94
C GLY A 79 2.11 -1.99 -5.77
N ILE A 80 1.00 -2.68 -6.04
CA ILE A 80 0.16 -3.30 -5.01
C ILE A 80 0.94 -4.40 -4.27
N ILE A 81 1.64 -5.26 -5.00
CA ILE A 81 2.45 -6.33 -4.41
C ILE A 81 3.50 -5.73 -3.48
N ARG A 82 4.29 -4.76 -3.97
CA ARG A 82 5.37 -4.14 -3.20
C ARG A 82 4.87 -3.34 -2.00
N GLU A 83 3.73 -2.67 -2.11
CA GLU A 83 3.09 -2.00 -0.97
C GLU A 83 2.75 -3.01 0.14
N HIS A 84 2.10 -4.13 -0.20
CA HIS A 84 1.73 -5.13 0.79
C HIS A 84 2.94 -5.91 1.34
N GLU A 85 3.98 -6.11 0.54
CA GLU A 85 5.26 -6.67 1.01
C GLU A 85 5.94 -5.76 2.04
N LEU A 86 5.95 -4.44 1.82
CA LEU A 86 6.45 -3.48 2.81
C LEU A 86 5.63 -3.51 4.11
N ARG A 87 4.31 -3.48 4.02
CA ARG A 87 3.44 -3.57 5.21
C ARG A 87 3.67 -4.88 5.97
N ALA A 88 3.93 -5.98 5.24
CA ALA A 88 4.28 -7.25 5.86
C ALA A 88 5.69 -7.23 6.47
N ALA A 89 6.66 -6.53 5.88
CA ALA A 89 7.98 -6.29 6.48
C ALA A 89 7.86 -5.49 7.78
N ARG A 90 7.02 -4.44 7.78
CA ARG A 90 6.71 -3.61 8.95
C ARG A 90 6.07 -4.38 10.11
N ASN A 91 5.20 -5.33 9.79
CA ASN A 91 4.65 -6.26 10.79
C ASN A 91 5.70 -7.18 11.43
N VAL A 92 6.89 -7.31 10.84
CA VAL A 92 8.01 -8.07 11.39
C VAL A 92 8.97 -7.16 12.15
N ASP A 93 9.35 -6.02 11.59
CA ASP A 93 10.33 -5.11 12.21
C ASP A 93 9.77 -4.08 13.19
N GLY A 94 8.44 -3.94 13.30
CA GLY A 94 7.79 -3.04 14.24
C GLY A 94 7.63 -1.59 13.75
N GLY A 95 8.12 -1.27 12.54
CA GLY A 95 7.93 0.04 11.94
C GLY A 95 6.52 0.24 11.35
N ASN A 96 6.27 1.43 10.80
CA ASN A 96 5.05 1.78 10.05
C ASN A 96 5.38 2.10 8.59
N GLN A 97 4.36 2.19 7.72
CA GLN A 97 4.54 2.44 6.29
C GLN A 97 3.63 3.55 5.75
N CYS A 98 4.24 4.53 5.09
CA CYS A 98 3.57 5.56 4.31
C CYS A 98 4.07 5.56 2.85
N PHE A 99 3.26 6.16 1.97
CA PHE A 99 3.59 6.37 0.56
C PHE A 99 3.15 7.76 0.11
N THR A 100 3.87 8.38 -0.82
CA THR A 100 3.29 9.43 -1.66
C THR A 100 2.70 8.80 -2.93
N ASP A 101 2.29 9.61 -3.90
CA ASP A 101 1.83 9.14 -5.22
C ASP A 101 2.90 9.25 -6.32
N ALA A 102 4.17 9.46 -5.96
CA ALA A 102 5.25 9.66 -6.92
C ALA A 102 5.32 8.49 -7.93
N LEU A 103 5.46 8.86 -9.21
CA LEU A 103 5.53 7.89 -10.29
C LEU A 103 6.91 7.22 -10.32
N ASP A 104 6.94 5.90 -10.10
CA ASP A 104 8.11 5.10 -10.48
C ASP A 104 8.05 4.80 -11.99
N PHE A 105 8.86 5.52 -12.76
CA PHE A 105 9.00 5.34 -14.21
C PHE A 105 10.23 4.50 -14.59
N GLY A 106 10.81 3.77 -13.63
CA GLY A 106 11.99 2.96 -13.82
C GLY A 106 13.31 3.72 -13.62
N TYR A 107 14.42 3.07 -13.97
CA TYR A 107 15.75 3.59 -13.68
C TYR A 107 16.04 4.92 -14.41
N SER A 108 16.46 5.92 -13.64
CA SER A 108 16.97 7.20 -14.13
C SER A 108 18.36 7.48 -13.59
N LYS A 109 19.24 8.02 -14.44
CA LYS A 109 20.58 8.51 -14.02
C LYS A 109 20.60 9.99 -13.68
N SER A 110 19.51 10.72 -13.91
CA SER A 110 19.48 12.18 -13.82
C SER A 110 18.36 12.63 -12.89
N VAL A 111 18.71 13.37 -11.85
CA VAL A 111 17.72 13.99 -10.96
C VAL A 111 16.86 15.01 -11.73
N ASP A 112 17.43 15.71 -12.72
CA ASP A 112 16.68 16.63 -13.59
C ASP A 112 15.58 15.91 -14.38
N GLU A 113 15.82 14.66 -14.79
CA GLU A 113 14.77 13.87 -15.46
C GLU A 113 13.63 13.54 -14.49
N VAL A 114 13.97 13.22 -13.24
CA VAL A 114 12.97 12.97 -12.19
C VAL A 114 12.10 14.20 -11.98
N TRP A 115 12.70 15.37 -11.79
CA TRP A 115 11.96 16.61 -11.59
C TRP A 115 11.19 17.10 -12.83
N SER A 116 11.49 16.58 -14.02
CA SER A 116 10.66 16.81 -15.21
C SER A 116 9.38 15.94 -15.26
N LYS A 117 9.32 14.89 -14.45
CA LYS A 117 8.25 13.88 -14.44
C LYS A 117 7.45 13.86 -13.14
N TRP A 118 8.10 14.17 -12.02
CA TRP A 118 7.47 14.33 -10.72
C TRP A 118 6.95 15.76 -10.58
N ASP A 119 5.71 15.89 -10.12
CA ASP A 119 5.18 17.18 -9.73
C ASP A 119 5.80 17.57 -8.38
N HIS A 120 6.78 18.47 -8.43
CA HIS A 120 7.58 18.83 -7.27
C HIS A 120 6.73 19.48 -6.17
N ASP A 121 5.85 20.41 -6.53
CA ASP A 121 5.03 21.16 -5.58
C ASP A 121 4.03 20.23 -4.87
N ASP A 122 3.44 19.31 -5.63
CA ASP A 122 2.49 18.33 -5.09
C ASP A 122 3.18 17.32 -4.16
N LEU A 123 4.36 16.79 -4.55
CA LEU A 123 5.12 15.88 -3.71
C LEU A 123 5.66 16.55 -2.44
N GLN A 124 6.10 17.81 -2.52
CA GLN A 124 6.46 18.59 -1.35
C GLN A 124 5.27 18.75 -0.39
N LEU A 125 4.09 19.10 -0.90
CA LEU A 125 2.90 19.25 -0.08
C LEU A 125 2.53 17.93 0.63
N GLN A 126 2.55 16.81 -0.09
CA GLN A 126 2.30 15.49 0.50
C GLN A 126 3.31 15.14 1.59
N ALA A 127 4.61 15.30 1.31
CA ALA A 127 5.67 14.98 2.27
C ALA A 127 5.62 15.89 3.51
N VAL A 128 5.37 17.19 3.36
CA VAL A 128 5.19 18.13 4.47
C VAL A 128 3.99 17.74 5.34
N ARG A 129 2.86 17.38 4.74
CA ARG A 129 1.68 16.91 5.48
C ARG A 129 1.96 15.64 6.27
N ILE A 130 2.69 14.69 5.68
CA ILE A 130 3.12 13.46 6.37
C ILE A 130 4.06 13.80 7.54
N ILE A 131 5.03 14.71 7.37
CA ILE A 131 5.92 15.16 8.45
C ILE A 131 5.11 15.80 9.59
N ARG A 132 4.12 16.64 9.27
CA ARG A 132 3.27 17.31 10.27
C ARG A 132 2.30 16.37 10.98
N GLU A 133 1.85 15.32 10.30
CA GLU A 133 1.01 14.28 10.89
C GLU A 133 1.83 13.39 11.84
N LEU A 134 2.99 12.91 11.38
CA LEU A 134 3.84 11.99 12.13
C LEU A 134 4.66 12.68 13.21
N MET A 135 4.90 13.99 13.07
CA MET A 135 5.70 14.81 13.97
C MET A 135 7.06 14.16 14.33
N PRO A 136 7.90 13.76 13.36
CA PRO A 136 9.16 13.09 13.63
C PRO A 136 10.17 14.05 14.28
N ASP A 137 10.94 13.54 15.24
CA ASP A 137 12.07 14.27 15.81
C ASP A 137 13.20 14.40 14.78
N PHE A 138 13.48 13.32 14.06
CA PHE A 138 14.51 13.27 13.01
C PHE A 138 14.01 12.56 11.75
N ILE A 139 14.52 13.00 10.61
CA ILE A 139 14.36 12.30 9.33
C ILE A 139 15.68 11.57 8.99
N ILE A 140 15.57 10.31 8.59
CA ILE A 140 16.71 9.52 8.11
C ILE A 140 16.51 9.19 6.63
N THR A 141 17.47 9.55 5.78
CA THR A 141 17.47 9.17 4.36
C THR A 141 18.35 7.95 4.12
N ARG A 142 18.01 7.10 3.14
CA ARG A 142 18.91 6.01 2.71
C ARG A 142 20.08 6.51 1.86
N PHE A 143 19.84 7.58 1.11
CA PHE A 143 20.75 8.05 0.06
C PHE A 143 21.14 9.52 0.28
N PRO A 144 22.28 9.97 -0.27
CA PRO A 144 22.68 11.37 -0.25
C PRO A 144 22.00 12.17 -1.38
N PRO A 145 21.88 13.50 -1.25
CA PRO A 145 21.33 14.40 -2.27
C PRO A 145 22.37 14.71 -3.37
N ASP A 146 23.09 13.69 -3.85
CA ASP A 146 24.07 13.84 -4.93
C ASP A 146 24.25 12.56 -5.76
N GLU A 147 25.18 12.59 -6.71
CA GLU A 147 25.45 11.52 -7.68
C GLU A 147 25.82 10.17 -7.03
N ARG A 148 26.28 10.15 -5.77
CA ARG A 148 26.63 8.90 -5.07
C ARG A 148 25.41 8.01 -4.84
N ALA A 149 24.20 8.56 -4.91
CA ALA A 149 22.96 7.79 -4.83
C ALA A 149 22.75 6.83 -6.01
N GLY A 150 23.41 7.07 -7.16
CA GLY A 150 23.45 6.17 -8.33
C GLY A 150 22.16 6.08 -9.16
N HIS A 151 21.03 6.54 -8.62
CA HIS A 151 19.74 6.60 -9.29
C HIS A 151 19.06 7.96 -8.99
N GLY A 152 18.54 8.63 -10.01
CA GLY A 152 17.88 9.93 -9.89
C GLY A 152 16.76 9.98 -8.83
N HIS A 153 15.92 8.94 -8.71
CA HIS A 153 14.87 8.94 -7.67
C HIS A 153 15.47 8.96 -6.25
N HIS A 154 16.61 8.30 -6.05
CA HIS A 154 17.30 8.27 -4.76
C HIS A 154 17.82 9.66 -4.39
N THR A 155 18.47 10.35 -5.34
CA THR A 155 18.94 11.74 -5.17
C THR A 155 17.76 12.66 -4.86
N ALA A 156 16.70 12.62 -5.67
CA ALA A 156 15.49 13.43 -5.49
C ALA A 156 14.85 13.19 -4.11
N SER A 157 14.81 11.93 -3.64
CA SER A 157 14.23 11.61 -2.33
C SER A 157 14.98 12.26 -1.16
N ALA A 158 16.31 12.38 -1.27
CA ALA A 158 17.13 13.02 -0.25
C ALA A 158 17.05 14.55 -0.32
N GLU A 159 16.98 15.13 -1.52
CA GLU A 159 16.71 16.57 -1.72
C GLU A 159 15.36 16.94 -1.10
N LEU A 160 14.30 16.21 -1.45
CA LEU A 160 12.95 16.43 -0.95
C LEU A 160 12.88 16.33 0.58
N ALA A 161 13.60 15.38 1.19
CA ALA A 161 13.66 15.23 2.64
C ALA A 161 14.22 16.49 3.35
N ILE A 162 15.27 17.10 2.79
CA ILE A 162 15.89 18.31 3.34
C ILE A 162 14.94 19.50 3.20
N GLU A 163 14.36 19.68 2.01
CA GLU A 163 13.43 20.78 1.74
C GLU A 163 12.19 20.70 2.60
N CYS A 164 11.57 19.52 2.70
CA CYS A 164 10.35 19.33 3.46
C CYS A 164 10.58 19.44 4.97
N ALA A 165 11.78 19.13 5.47
CA ALA A 165 12.14 19.35 6.88
C ALA A 165 12.09 20.85 7.27
N GLU A 166 12.51 21.72 6.35
CA GLU A 166 12.44 23.18 6.54
C GLU A 166 11.00 23.69 6.38
N LEU A 167 10.31 23.27 5.32
CA LEU A 167 8.93 23.70 5.03
C LEU A 167 7.90 23.23 6.07
N ALA A 168 8.14 22.08 6.71
CA ALA A 168 7.25 21.57 7.74
C ALA A 168 7.06 22.54 8.91
N ALA A 169 8.07 23.37 9.21
CA ALA A 169 8.01 24.36 10.27
C ALA A 169 7.32 25.69 9.85
N ASP A 170 7.10 25.92 8.54
CA ASP A 170 6.51 27.16 8.04
C ASP A 170 4.97 27.15 8.13
N GLU A 171 4.42 27.86 9.12
CA GLU A 171 2.97 28.03 9.33
C GLU A 171 2.20 28.56 8.09
N LYS A 172 2.88 29.17 7.12
CA LYS A 172 2.27 29.76 5.91
C LYS A 172 2.26 28.82 4.71
N TYR A 173 3.05 27.75 4.74
CA TYR A 173 3.19 26.83 3.60
C TYR A 173 1.90 26.00 3.38
N ASP A 174 1.41 25.37 4.44
CA ASP A 174 0.12 24.66 4.46
C ASP A 174 -0.66 25.08 5.71
N THR A 175 -1.86 25.64 5.51
CA THR A 175 -2.70 26.13 6.62
C THR A 175 -3.72 25.10 7.10
N GLU A 176 -3.82 23.95 6.42
CA GLU A 176 -4.72 22.85 6.79
C GLU A 176 -4.11 21.97 7.90
N THR A 177 -2.80 22.00 8.08
CA THR A 177 -2.06 21.19 9.05
C THR A 177 -1.23 22.07 9.99
N ALA A 178 -1.11 21.65 11.26
CA ALA A 178 -0.28 22.37 12.24
C ALA A 178 1.21 22.22 11.88
N PRO A 179 2.02 23.30 11.97
CA PRO A 179 3.45 23.24 11.66
C PRO A 179 4.20 22.36 12.66
N TRP A 180 5.26 21.72 12.19
CA TRP A 180 6.14 20.87 13.00
C TRP A 180 7.61 21.09 12.65
N SER A 181 8.47 21.19 13.66
CA SER A 181 9.91 21.39 13.46
C SER A 181 10.67 20.09 13.69
N VAL A 182 11.31 19.60 12.63
CA VAL A 182 12.24 18.47 12.69
C VAL A 182 13.60 18.95 13.19
N GLN A 183 14.26 18.17 14.04
CA GLN A 183 15.54 18.53 14.65
C GLN A 183 16.73 18.36 13.67
N GLY A 184 16.61 17.47 12.69
CA GLY A 184 17.55 17.35 11.58
C GLY A 184 17.25 16.21 10.59
N VAL A 185 18.00 16.22 9.49
CA VAL A 185 17.99 15.18 8.44
C VAL A 185 19.35 14.51 8.39
N TRP A 186 19.37 13.18 8.44
CA TRP A 186 20.58 12.36 8.50
C TRP A 186 20.60 11.27 7.45
N TRP A 187 21.73 11.09 6.78
CA TRP A 187 21.93 10.04 5.79
C TRP A 187 22.44 8.76 6.45
N ASN A 188 21.67 7.66 6.40
CA ASN A 188 22.15 6.32 6.74
C ASN A 188 23.10 5.78 5.66
N THR A 189 24.39 5.73 5.98
CA THR A 189 25.48 5.35 5.09
C THR A 189 26.25 4.14 5.63
N SER A 190 27.23 3.64 4.87
CA SER A 190 27.98 2.44 5.24
C SER A 190 29.45 2.48 4.83
N VAL A 191 30.28 1.77 5.60
CA VAL A 191 31.70 1.57 5.29
C VAL A 191 31.95 0.81 3.97
N TRP A 192 30.91 0.17 3.42
CA TRP A 192 30.98 -0.44 2.10
C TRP A 192 30.98 0.61 0.97
N TRP A 193 30.32 1.75 1.19
CA TRP A 193 30.34 2.90 0.28
C TRP A 193 31.51 3.84 0.55
N ASP A 194 31.85 4.08 1.82
CA ASP A 194 33.01 4.89 2.20
C ASP A 194 33.77 4.26 3.39
N PRO A 195 34.88 3.55 3.13
CA PRO A 195 35.67 2.91 4.18
C PRO A 195 36.23 3.87 5.24
N ARG A 196 36.28 5.18 4.95
CA ARG A 196 36.84 6.20 5.86
C ARG A 196 35.88 6.58 6.99
N LEU A 197 34.61 6.16 6.93
CA LEU A 197 33.59 6.51 7.94
C LEU A 197 33.98 6.11 9.36
N LYS A 198 34.77 5.04 9.53
CA LYS A 198 35.23 4.59 10.85
C LYS A 198 36.08 5.61 11.60
N ASP A 199 36.81 6.42 10.84
CA ASP A 199 37.74 7.41 11.36
C ASP A 199 37.19 8.84 11.23
N ASP A 200 35.94 9.00 10.77
CA ASP A 200 35.32 10.29 10.53
C ASP A 200 34.66 10.83 11.81
N PRO A 201 35.18 11.93 12.40
CA PRO A 201 34.64 12.49 13.64
C PRO A 201 33.26 13.13 13.46
N GLU A 202 32.81 13.38 12.22
CA GLU A 202 31.49 13.91 11.92
C GLU A 202 30.45 12.81 11.67
N ALA A 203 30.89 11.54 11.57
CA ALA A 203 29.99 10.41 11.43
C ALA A 203 29.46 9.98 12.80
N VAL A 204 28.15 9.81 12.91
CA VAL A 204 27.54 9.15 14.07
C VAL A 204 27.57 7.66 13.82
N GLN A 205 28.18 6.91 14.73
CA GLN A 205 28.20 5.45 14.71
C GLN A 205 27.10 4.90 15.62
N LEU A 206 26.41 3.85 15.16
CA LEU A 206 25.44 3.09 15.93
C LEU A 206 25.82 1.61 15.93
N ASP A 207 25.93 1.03 17.12
CA ASP A 207 25.97 -0.42 17.28
C ASP A 207 24.54 -0.96 17.32
N MET A 208 24.15 -1.70 16.28
CA MET A 208 22.82 -2.33 16.20
C MET A 208 22.81 -3.76 16.77
N SER A 209 23.88 -4.16 17.45
CA SER A 209 23.91 -5.41 18.20
C SER A 209 22.93 -5.33 19.36
N GLY A 210 22.30 -6.46 19.69
CA GLY A 210 21.37 -6.51 20.82
C GLY A 210 20.40 -7.66 20.71
N PHE A 211 19.77 -7.97 21.84
CA PHE A 211 18.73 -8.98 21.97
C PHE A 211 17.52 -8.32 22.61
N ASP A 212 16.37 -8.46 21.97
CA ASP A 212 15.10 -7.97 22.49
C ASP A 212 14.51 -9.02 23.46
N PRO A 213 14.37 -8.71 24.76
CA PRO A 213 13.85 -9.66 25.73
C PRO A 213 12.34 -9.92 25.60
N LEU A 214 11.58 -9.03 24.98
CA LEU A 214 10.14 -9.21 24.74
C LEU A 214 9.89 -10.03 23.49
N LEU A 215 10.62 -9.75 22.40
CA LEU A 215 10.48 -10.46 21.13
C LEU A 215 11.31 -11.75 21.05
N GLY A 216 12.32 -11.90 21.91
CA GLY A 216 13.12 -13.11 22.02
C GLY A 216 14.10 -13.33 20.87
N GLU A 217 14.53 -12.27 20.20
CA GLU A 217 15.39 -12.32 19.01
C GLU A 217 16.32 -11.10 18.92
N THR A 218 17.37 -11.17 18.09
CA THR A 218 18.22 -9.99 17.83
C THR A 218 17.61 -9.04 16.80
N TYR A 219 17.86 -7.74 16.95
CA TYR A 219 17.35 -6.72 16.01
C TYR A 219 17.81 -6.97 14.56
N GLY A 220 19.05 -7.44 14.40
CA GLY A 220 19.59 -7.85 13.09
C GLY A 220 18.80 -9.00 12.45
N ALA A 221 18.40 -10.00 13.25
CA ALA A 221 17.62 -11.14 12.77
C ALA A 221 16.18 -10.76 12.43
N ILE A 222 15.57 -9.89 13.24
CA ILE A 222 14.26 -9.30 12.94
C ILE A 222 14.31 -8.54 11.61
N GLY A 223 15.31 -7.68 11.42
CA GLY A 223 15.50 -6.94 10.17
C GLY A 223 15.77 -7.83 8.95
N ASP A 224 16.46 -8.96 9.11
CA ASP A 224 16.66 -9.95 8.03
C ASP A 224 15.36 -10.66 7.64
N ALA A 225 14.53 -10.99 8.64
CA ALA A 225 13.22 -11.56 8.41
C ALA A 225 12.29 -10.56 7.68
N ALA A 226 12.31 -9.28 8.10
CA ALA A 226 11.59 -8.21 7.43
C ALA A 226 12.06 -8.00 5.99
N ARG A 227 13.38 -8.00 5.75
CA ARG A 227 13.95 -7.91 4.39
C ARG A 227 13.45 -9.03 3.48
N SER A 228 13.26 -10.22 4.04
CA SER A 228 12.79 -11.40 3.30
C SER A 228 11.29 -11.35 2.93
N MET A 229 10.59 -10.27 3.30
CA MET A 229 9.22 -10.01 2.85
C MET A 229 9.15 -9.31 1.49
N HIS A 230 10.25 -8.73 1.01
CA HIS A 230 10.42 -8.23 -0.37
C HIS A 230 10.57 -9.40 -1.36
N LYS A 231 9.54 -10.26 -1.44
CA LYS A 231 9.59 -11.52 -2.17
C LYS A 231 9.62 -11.29 -3.67
N CYS A 232 8.85 -10.34 -4.18
CA CYS A 232 8.84 -10.03 -5.62
C CYS A 232 10.20 -9.51 -6.12
N GLN A 233 11.02 -8.90 -5.26
CA GLN A 233 12.36 -8.45 -5.60
C GLN A 233 13.44 -9.54 -5.40
N GLY A 234 13.10 -10.68 -4.80
CA GLY A 234 14.07 -11.75 -4.51
C GLY A 234 15.04 -11.41 -3.36
N PHE A 235 14.63 -10.58 -2.41
CA PHE A 235 15.48 -10.07 -1.33
C PHE A 235 15.57 -11.00 -0.10
N GLY A 236 15.14 -12.25 -0.25
CA GLY A 236 15.27 -13.27 0.80
C GLY A 236 16.72 -13.48 1.20
N VAL A 237 17.01 -13.43 2.51
CA VAL A 237 18.37 -13.58 3.06
C VAL A 237 18.42 -14.60 4.20
N PRO A 238 19.55 -15.28 4.42
CA PRO A 238 19.80 -16.02 5.66
C PRO A 238 19.80 -15.06 6.86
N ILE A 239 19.20 -15.48 7.97
CA ILE A 239 19.13 -14.72 9.22
C ILE A 239 20.52 -14.63 9.87
N ASN A 240 20.98 -13.41 10.13
CA ASN A 240 22.22 -13.12 10.84
C ASN A 240 21.93 -12.49 12.22
N ARG A 241 22.43 -13.15 13.28
CA ARG A 241 22.31 -12.70 14.67
C ARG A 241 23.55 -12.00 15.21
N GLY A 242 24.58 -11.85 14.37
CA GLY A 242 25.85 -11.25 14.74
C GLY A 242 25.79 -9.72 14.85
N PRO A 243 26.86 -9.13 15.41
CA PRO A 243 26.94 -7.69 15.60
C PRO A 243 27.00 -6.95 14.26
N ARG A 244 26.50 -5.71 14.25
CA ARG A 244 26.51 -4.85 13.06
C ARG A 244 26.55 -3.38 13.44
N GLU A 245 27.38 -2.64 12.73
CA GLU A 245 27.51 -1.19 12.89
C GLU A 245 26.80 -0.49 11.72
N GLU A 246 26.14 0.61 12.02
CA GLU A 246 25.64 1.58 11.03
C GLU A 246 26.26 2.94 11.27
N TYR A 247 26.31 3.74 10.21
CA TYR A 247 26.92 5.07 10.22
C TYR A 247 25.95 6.09 9.65
N PHE A 248 26.01 7.31 10.17
CA PHE A 248 25.16 8.40 9.74
C PHE A 248 25.96 9.66 9.49
N LYS A 249 25.61 10.39 8.42
CA LYS A 249 26.12 11.72 8.17
C LYS A 249 24.99 12.74 8.18
N LYS A 250 25.27 13.88 8.79
CA LYS A 250 24.32 14.98 8.81
C LYS A 250 24.13 15.56 7.41
N LEU A 251 22.87 15.79 7.04
CA LEU A 251 22.49 16.53 5.82
C LEU A 251 21.97 17.93 6.16
N TRP A 252 21.14 18.04 7.21
CA TRP A 252 20.50 19.29 7.60
C TRP A 252 20.14 19.32 9.10
N GLY A 253 19.90 20.50 9.67
CA GLY A 253 19.41 20.70 11.04
C GLY A 253 20.50 20.89 12.09
N GLY A 254 20.17 20.80 13.38
CA GLY A 254 21.10 21.10 14.48
C GLY A 254 20.95 20.22 15.71
N GLY A 255 19.97 19.31 15.73
CA GLY A 255 19.71 18.42 16.85
C GLY A 255 20.84 17.43 17.12
N ASP A 256 20.97 17.03 18.38
CA ASP A 256 21.91 16.00 18.83
C ASP A 256 21.38 14.61 18.51
N PHE A 257 21.66 14.14 17.30
CA PHE A 257 21.22 12.82 16.85
C PHE A 257 21.92 11.68 17.59
N ALA A 258 23.18 11.85 17.98
CA ALA A 258 23.90 10.82 18.74
C ALA A 258 23.28 10.62 20.12
N GLY A 259 22.98 11.71 20.83
CA GLY A 259 22.24 11.64 22.10
C GLY A 259 20.80 11.15 21.92
N TYR A 260 20.15 11.45 20.80
CA TYR A 260 18.81 10.95 20.51
C TYR A 260 18.75 9.42 20.35
N LEU A 261 19.81 8.78 19.85
CA LEU A 261 19.91 7.32 19.74
C LEU A 261 20.20 6.63 21.08
N ASP A 262 20.33 7.37 22.20
CA ASP A 262 20.41 6.78 23.52
C ASP A 262 19.05 6.21 23.95
N THR A 263 19.04 4.92 24.29
CA THR A 263 17.88 4.13 24.72
C THR A 263 17.40 4.48 26.14
N GLU A 264 18.23 5.12 26.96
CA GLU A 264 17.91 5.42 28.37
C GLU A 264 17.22 6.78 28.57
N THR A 265 16.89 7.47 27.47
CA THR A 265 16.25 8.80 27.53
C THR A 265 14.74 8.68 27.48
N SER A 266 14.05 9.40 28.36
CA SER A 266 12.59 9.46 28.43
C SER A 266 12.08 10.85 28.07
N THR A 267 10.93 10.90 27.41
CA THR A 267 10.20 12.15 27.17
C THR A 267 9.28 12.50 28.35
N MET A 268 8.89 13.77 28.44
CA MET A 268 7.90 14.25 29.41
C MET A 268 6.55 14.61 28.75
N GLU A 269 6.32 14.19 27.51
CA GLU A 269 5.02 14.36 26.85
C GLU A 269 3.91 13.58 27.58
N ASP A 270 2.76 14.21 27.79
CA ASP A 270 1.65 13.64 28.58
C ASP A 270 1.21 12.25 28.06
N ASP A 271 1.15 12.07 26.74
CA ASP A 271 0.75 10.79 26.11
C ASP A 271 1.75 9.67 26.43
N ALA A 272 3.05 9.99 26.39
CA ALA A 272 4.12 9.06 26.71
C ALA A 272 4.13 8.70 28.20
N VAL A 273 3.85 9.67 29.08
CA VAL A 273 3.67 9.41 30.52
C VAL A 273 2.48 8.48 30.77
N LEU A 274 1.34 8.69 30.09
CA LEU A 274 0.18 7.81 30.20
C LEU A 274 0.51 6.39 29.74
N ALA A 275 1.24 6.23 28.64
CA ALA A 275 1.69 4.93 28.15
C ALA A 275 2.65 4.24 29.11
N SER A 276 3.63 4.98 29.65
CA SER A 276 4.60 4.50 30.63
C SER A 276 3.92 4.02 31.92
N ASP A 277 3.00 4.83 32.47
CA ASP A 277 2.20 4.47 33.64
C ASP A 277 1.37 3.20 33.39
N ALA A 278 0.77 3.09 32.20
CA ALA A 278 -0.01 1.91 31.83
C ALA A 278 0.86 0.66 31.73
N ALA A 279 2.05 0.78 31.12
CA ALA A 279 3.01 -0.32 30.96
C ALA A 279 3.48 -0.82 32.32
N PHE A 280 3.90 0.09 33.20
CA PHE A 280 4.32 -0.23 34.56
C PHE A 280 3.21 -0.92 35.36
N ALA A 281 1.97 -0.40 35.28
CA ALA A 281 0.81 -1.01 35.93
C ALA A 281 0.58 -2.46 35.44
N LEU A 282 0.70 -2.71 34.13
CA LEU A 282 0.60 -4.05 33.55
C LEU A 282 1.72 -4.98 34.02
N GLU A 283 2.95 -4.48 34.17
CA GLU A 283 4.10 -5.26 34.64
C GLU A 283 3.91 -5.75 36.08
N ILE A 284 3.45 -4.87 36.99
CA ILE A 284 3.20 -5.21 38.38
C ILE A 284 1.88 -5.97 38.61
N GLY A 285 1.07 -6.16 37.56
CA GLY A 285 -0.18 -6.90 37.59
C GLY A 285 -1.42 -6.07 37.96
N ASP A 286 -1.32 -4.75 38.02
CA ASP A 286 -2.48 -3.84 38.20
C ASP A 286 -3.16 -3.56 36.86
N ARG A 287 -3.96 -4.52 36.42
CA ARG A 287 -4.66 -4.45 35.12
C ARG A 287 -5.69 -3.33 35.06
N SER A 288 -6.36 -3.02 36.17
CA SER A 288 -7.38 -1.96 36.20
C SER A 288 -6.75 -0.59 35.99
N GLN A 289 -5.60 -0.33 36.64
CA GLN A 289 -4.83 0.88 36.40
C GLN A 289 -4.29 0.95 34.97
N ALA A 290 -3.77 -0.16 34.42
CA ALA A 290 -3.31 -0.21 33.03
C ALA A 290 -4.43 0.16 32.04
N ILE A 291 -5.63 -0.42 32.21
CA ILE A 291 -6.82 -0.08 31.39
C ILE A 291 -7.17 1.41 31.53
N SER A 292 -7.18 1.94 32.75
CA SER A 292 -7.53 3.35 32.99
C SER A 292 -6.58 4.32 32.30
N LYS A 293 -5.27 4.11 32.46
CA LYS A 293 -4.23 4.96 31.86
C LYS A 293 -4.23 4.84 30.33
N TRP A 294 -4.37 3.62 29.81
CA TRP A 294 -4.47 3.39 28.37
C TRP A 294 -5.75 3.99 27.78
N ALA A 295 -6.87 3.96 28.51
CA ALA A 295 -8.12 4.60 28.06
C ALA A 295 -7.98 6.12 27.96
N SER A 296 -7.31 6.76 28.92
CA SER A 296 -6.99 8.19 28.85
C SER A 296 -6.12 8.54 27.64
N LEU A 297 -5.11 7.72 27.34
CA LEU A 297 -4.29 7.88 26.14
C LEU A 297 -5.14 7.84 24.87
N GLY A 298 -6.06 6.88 24.75
CA GLY A 298 -6.98 6.78 23.61
C GLY A 298 -7.84 8.03 23.41
N GLY A 299 -8.30 8.64 24.50
CA GLY A 299 -8.99 9.92 24.46
C GLY A 299 -8.14 11.04 23.85
N SER A 300 -6.89 11.19 24.32
CA SER A 300 -5.93 12.17 23.80
C SER A 300 -5.61 11.95 22.32
N LEU A 301 -5.41 10.68 21.90
CA LEU A 301 -5.10 10.35 20.50
C LEU A 301 -6.25 10.72 19.53
N LEU A 302 -7.51 10.58 19.94
CA LEU A 302 -8.66 10.99 19.12
C LEU A 302 -8.79 12.50 18.94
N GLU A 303 -8.21 13.30 19.83
CA GLU A 303 -8.17 14.75 19.68
C GLU A 303 -7.12 15.19 18.65
N LYS A 304 -6.10 14.35 18.43
CA LYS A 304 -4.91 14.66 17.61
C LYS A 304 -4.87 13.94 16.26
N SER A 305 -5.59 12.83 16.12
CA SER A 305 -5.51 11.95 14.94
C SER A 305 -6.87 11.37 14.56
N ALA A 306 -7.01 10.97 13.30
CA ALA A 306 -8.20 10.26 12.85
C ALA A 306 -8.32 8.90 13.56
N PRO A 307 -9.55 8.43 13.88
CA PRO A 307 -9.76 7.10 14.46
C PRO A 307 -9.31 5.95 13.55
N THR A 308 -9.15 6.21 12.26
CA THR A 308 -8.65 5.26 11.26
C THR A 308 -7.14 5.33 11.08
N SER A 309 -6.42 6.20 11.80
CA SER A 309 -4.96 6.26 11.74
C SER A 309 -4.33 4.98 12.29
N ASP A 310 -3.17 4.61 11.75
CA ASP A 310 -2.41 3.43 12.21
C ASP A 310 -2.11 3.53 13.72
N LYS A 311 -1.80 4.74 14.21
CA LYS A 311 -1.54 4.99 15.64
C LYS A 311 -2.74 4.66 16.52
N TYR A 312 -3.94 5.12 16.15
CA TYR A 312 -5.15 4.80 16.91
C TYR A 312 -5.51 3.31 16.83
N GLN A 313 -5.33 2.68 15.67
CA GLN A 313 -5.60 1.25 15.51
C GLN A 313 -4.62 0.38 16.31
N ARG A 314 -3.34 0.77 16.43
CA ARG A 314 -2.34 0.13 17.32
C ARG A 314 -2.74 0.26 18.79
N TRP A 315 -3.13 1.46 19.23
CA TRP A 315 -3.69 1.68 20.58
C TRP A 315 -4.89 0.75 20.85
N GLN A 316 -5.78 0.61 19.87
CA GLN A 316 -6.97 -0.23 19.98
C GLN A 316 -6.62 -1.71 20.15
N GLN A 317 -5.60 -2.23 19.44
CA GLN A 317 -5.16 -3.61 19.63
C GLN A 317 -4.69 -3.88 21.06
N VAL A 318 -3.87 -2.98 21.62
CA VAL A 318 -3.43 -3.05 23.03
C VAL A 318 -4.63 -2.99 23.97
N MET A 319 -5.59 -2.08 23.72
CA MET A 319 -6.78 -1.98 24.57
C MET A 319 -7.63 -3.25 24.54
N LEU A 320 -7.83 -3.88 23.38
CA LEU A 320 -8.54 -5.16 23.27
C LEU A 320 -7.82 -6.28 24.05
N HIS A 321 -6.49 -6.32 24.02
CA HIS A 321 -5.69 -7.23 24.84
C HIS A 321 -5.85 -6.95 26.35
N LEU A 322 -5.73 -5.68 26.77
CA LEU A 322 -5.89 -5.28 28.16
C LEU A 322 -7.28 -5.65 28.69
N LEU A 323 -8.32 -5.48 27.88
CA LEU A 323 -9.68 -5.87 28.23
C LEU A 323 -9.90 -7.39 28.17
N GLY A 324 -9.09 -8.14 27.43
CA GLY A 324 -9.33 -9.55 27.14
C GLY A 324 -10.62 -9.74 26.34
N VAL A 325 -10.86 -8.87 25.37
CA VAL A 325 -12.07 -8.84 24.55
C VAL A 325 -11.72 -9.05 23.08
N TYR A 326 -12.42 -9.98 22.45
CA TYR A 326 -12.49 -10.07 21.00
C TYR A 326 -13.54 -9.08 20.48
N ALA A 327 -13.20 -8.26 19.49
CA ALA A 327 -14.15 -7.38 18.82
C ALA A 327 -13.83 -7.32 17.32
N GLU A 328 -14.79 -7.69 16.47
CA GLU A 328 -14.68 -7.52 15.02
C GLU A 328 -16.04 -7.18 14.39
N VAL A 329 -15.98 -6.44 13.29
CA VAL A 329 -17.08 -6.24 12.35
C VAL A 329 -16.72 -6.91 11.03
N TYR A 330 -17.51 -7.88 10.59
CA TYR A 330 -17.15 -8.65 9.41
C TYR A 330 -18.34 -9.08 8.55
N THR A 331 -18.09 -9.29 7.26
CA THR A 331 -18.94 -10.04 6.34
C THR A 331 -18.24 -11.34 5.94
N SER A 332 -19.01 -12.32 5.45
CA SER A 332 -18.50 -13.59 4.94
C SER A 332 -18.29 -13.62 3.42
N GLU A 333 -18.44 -12.48 2.74
CA GLU A 333 -18.32 -12.37 1.28
C GLU A 333 -17.32 -11.26 0.90
N ASN A 334 -16.54 -11.49 -0.16
CA ASN A 334 -15.64 -10.52 -0.77
C ASN A 334 -15.38 -10.95 -2.22
N PRO A 335 -15.41 -10.06 -3.22
CA PRO A 335 -15.82 -8.66 -3.15
C PRO A 335 -17.33 -8.46 -2.90
N LEU A 336 -17.71 -7.24 -2.52
CA LEU A 336 -19.09 -6.79 -2.29
C LEU A 336 -19.56 -5.91 -3.45
N ILE A 337 -20.83 -6.04 -3.86
CA ILE A 337 -21.38 -5.29 -5.00
C ILE A 337 -21.70 -3.85 -4.59
N GLU A 338 -21.29 -2.87 -5.41
CA GLU A 338 -21.60 -1.45 -5.17
C GLU A 338 -23.12 -1.16 -5.12
N ASN A 339 -23.51 -0.12 -4.38
CA ASN A 339 -24.89 0.38 -4.28
C ASN A 339 -25.92 -0.67 -3.83
N THR A 340 -25.47 -1.68 -3.10
CA THR A 340 -26.32 -2.69 -2.47
C THR A 340 -26.01 -2.77 -0.98
N ALA A 341 -27.02 -3.10 -0.17
CA ALA A 341 -26.84 -3.32 1.25
C ALA A 341 -26.25 -4.72 1.47
N HIS A 342 -25.17 -4.81 2.22
CA HIS A 342 -24.53 -6.08 2.57
C HIS A 342 -24.63 -6.34 4.06
N PRO A 343 -25.17 -7.49 4.49
CA PRO A 343 -25.20 -7.83 5.89
C PRO A 343 -23.77 -8.03 6.40
N ALA A 344 -23.47 -7.47 7.56
CA ALA A 344 -22.27 -7.72 8.33
C ALA A 344 -22.64 -7.99 9.80
N MET A 345 -21.70 -8.60 10.51
CA MET A 345 -21.85 -8.96 11.91
C MET A 345 -20.87 -8.15 12.74
N LEU A 346 -21.39 -7.36 13.69
CA LEU A 346 -20.60 -6.93 14.83
C LEU A 346 -20.61 -8.07 15.85
N LYS A 347 -19.43 -8.58 16.19
CA LYS A 347 -19.26 -9.56 17.26
C LYS A 347 -18.28 -9.03 18.30
N ILE A 348 -18.70 -9.02 19.56
CA ILE A 348 -17.88 -8.66 20.72
C ILE A 348 -17.98 -9.80 21.72
N GLN A 349 -16.86 -10.34 22.19
CA GLN A 349 -16.86 -11.51 23.07
C GLN A 349 -15.80 -11.35 24.15
N CYS A 350 -16.19 -11.57 25.41
CA CYS A 350 -15.25 -11.59 26.51
C CYS A 350 -14.48 -12.92 26.49
N MET A 351 -13.16 -12.82 26.40
CA MET A 351 -12.23 -13.95 26.42
C MET A 351 -11.62 -14.11 27.81
N ASN A 352 -11.61 -13.05 28.63
CA ASN A 352 -11.13 -13.07 30.00
C ASN A 352 -12.23 -12.62 30.99
N PRO A 353 -12.91 -13.55 31.68
CA PRO A 353 -14.02 -13.22 32.58
C PRO A 353 -13.59 -12.43 33.83
N ASP A 354 -12.28 -12.31 34.10
CA ASP A 354 -11.76 -11.52 35.22
C ASP A 354 -11.86 -10.00 34.98
N VAL A 355 -12.15 -9.56 33.75
CA VAL A 355 -12.34 -8.16 33.39
C VAL A 355 -13.81 -7.91 33.05
N ASN A 356 -14.47 -7.08 33.85
CA ASN A 356 -15.86 -6.69 33.62
C ASN A 356 -15.93 -5.65 32.50
N VAL A 357 -16.48 -6.04 31.35
CA VAL A 357 -16.68 -5.14 30.21
C VAL A 357 -18.15 -5.11 29.83
N ALA A 358 -18.71 -3.93 29.66
CA ALA A 358 -20.09 -3.72 29.22
C ALA A 358 -20.16 -2.83 27.98
N ILE A 359 -21.08 -3.13 27.08
CA ILE A 359 -21.38 -2.32 25.90
C ILE A 359 -22.44 -1.29 26.30
N ALA A 360 -22.09 -0.01 26.17
CA ALA A 360 -23.01 1.10 26.44
C ALA A 360 -23.72 1.57 25.16
N SER A 361 -23.04 1.56 24.01
CA SER A 361 -23.66 1.91 22.74
C SER A 361 -22.91 1.38 21.53
N VAL A 362 -23.64 1.15 20.45
CA VAL A 362 -23.13 0.84 19.11
C VAL A 362 -23.68 1.88 18.13
N MET A 363 -22.79 2.50 17.37
CA MET A 363 -23.13 3.50 16.36
C MET A 363 -22.58 3.06 15.00
N THR A 364 -23.46 3.02 14.00
CA THR A 364 -23.16 2.77 12.59
C THR A 364 -23.64 3.96 11.76
N ALA A 365 -23.33 3.98 10.46
CA ALA A 365 -23.78 5.04 9.55
C ALA A 365 -25.31 5.22 9.50
N GLY A 366 -26.08 4.14 9.72
CA GLY A 366 -27.54 4.15 9.63
C GLY A 366 -28.30 3.90 10.95
N LYS A 367 -27.61 3.54 12.04
CA LYS A 367 -28.26 3.10 13.28
C LYS A 367 -27.44 3.45 14.52
N ASN A 368 -28.12 4.01 15.52
CA ASN A 368 -27.56 4.26 16.84
C ASN A 368 -28.32 3.42 17.88
N ILE A 369 -27.60 2.55 18.57
CA ILE A 369 -28.12 1.66 19.61
C ILE A 369 -27.52 2.11 20.93
N GLY A 370 -28.35 2.63 21.85
CA GLY A 370 -27.96 2.85 23.24
C GLY A 370 -28.49 1.73 24.11
N LEU A 371 -27.63 1.19 24.99
CA LEU A 371 -27.99 0.13 25.95
C LEU A 371 -28.02 0.75 27.33
N ASN A 372 -29.21 0.77 27.96
CA ASN A 372 -29.41 1.30 29.30
C ASN A 372 -30.25 0.33 30.16
N PRO A 373 -29.65 -0.36 31.16
CA PRO A 373 -28.25 -0.28 31.54
C PRO A 373 -27.31 -0.84 30.45
N ALA A 374 -26.02 -0.52 30.54
CA ALA A 374 -25.01 -1.10 29.66
C ALA A 374 -25.05 -2.63 29.76
N GLN A 375 -24.90 -3.32 28.63
CA GLN A 375 -24.99 -4.77 28.57
C GLN A 375 -23.62 -5.39 28.80
N GLU A 376 -23.48 -6.22 29.83
CA GLU A 376 -22.26 -6.97 30.10
C GLU A 376 -21.92 -7.93 28.95
N VAL A 377 -20.64 -7.96 28.57
CA VAL A 377 -20.12 -8.85 27.55
C VAL A 377 -19.71 -10.15 28.23
N SER A 378 -20.53 -11.19 28.06
CA SER A 378 -20.20 -12.53 28.56
C SER A 378 -19.30 -13.29 27.57
N ASN A 379 -18.91 -14.50 27.96
CA ASN A 379 -18.24 -15.47 27.09
C ASN A 379 -19.13 -15.98 25.94
N GLU A 380 -20.46 -15.87 26.04
CA GLU A 380 -21.38 -16.14 24.93
C GLU A 380 -21.29 -15.05 23.84
N GLY A 381 -20.86 -13.85 24.24
CA GLY A 381 -20.65 -12.69 23.38
C GLY A 381 -21.92 -11.90 23.07
N PHE A 382 -21.71 -10.72 22.53
CA PHE A 382 -22.71 -9.83 21.95
C PHE A 382 -22.58 -9.89 20.42
N GLN A 383 -23.71 -10.07 19.74
CA GLN A 383 -23.79 -10.09 18.29
C GLN A 383 -24.87 -9.12 17.83
N GLN A 384 -24.57 -8.35 16.79
CA GLN A 384 -25.50 -7.42 16.18
C GLN A 384 -25.30 -7.44 14.67
N GLU A 385 -26.34 -7.80 13.93
CA GLU A 385 -26.39 -7.60 12.49
C GLU A 385 -26.42 -6.10 12.18
N ILE A 386 -25.60 -5.70 11.22
CA ILE A 386 -25.51 -4.34 10.71
C ILE A 386 -25.51 -4.41 9.18
N ASP A 387 -26.06 -3.38 8.54
CA ASP A 387 -25.98 -3.25 7.09
C ASP A 387 -24.82 -2.34 6.74
N LEU A 388 -23.89 -2.85 5.93
CA LEU A 388 -22.86 -2.04 5.29
C LEU A 388 -23.50 -1.36 4.08
N MET A 389 -23.55 -0.03 4.11
CA MET A 389 -23.98 0.81 2.99
C MET A 389 -22.75 1.19 2.18
N LEU A 390 -22.59 0.59 0.99
CA LEU A 390 -21.40 0.76 0.15
C LEU A 390 -21.75 1.58 -1.10
N GLY A 391 -21.37 2.85 -1.12
CA GLY A 391 -21.53 3.79 -2.24
C GLY A 391 -20.20 4.21 -2.89
N ARG A 392 -20.26 5.09 -3.92
CA ARG A 392 -19.07 5.58 -4.67
C ARG A 392 -18.08 6.38 -3.84
N GLU A 393 -18.55 7.05 -2.78
CA GLU A 393 -17.68 7.57 -1.73
C GLU A 393 -17.51 6.42 -0.74
N GLN A 394 -16.28 5.94 -0.57
CA GLN A 394 -15.96 4.91 0.42
C GLN A 394 -16.39 5.40 1.80
N ALA A 395 -17.60 5.07 2.22
CA ALA A 395 -17.89 5.01 3.63
C ALA A 395 -17.08 3.83 4.15
N THR A 396 -15.90 4.10 4.70
CA THR A 396 -15.42 3.29 5.82
C THR A 396 -16.56 3.35 6.83
N ASN A 397 -17.43 2.34 6.80
CA ASN A 397 -18.54 2.21 7.74
C ASN A 397 -17.93 1.83 9.09
N VAL A 398 -17.16 2.76 9.67
CA VAL A 398 -16.54 2.62 10.97
C VAL A 398 -17.67 2.40 11.96
N VAL A 399 -17.65 1.24 12.60
CA VAL A 399 -18.60 0.93 13.66
C VAL A 399 -17.99 1.42 14.95
N LYS A 400 -18.64 2.40 15.55
CA LYS A 400 -18.21 2.98 16.82
C LYS A 400 -18.87 2.23 17.97
N VAL A 401 -18.07 1.63 18.83
CA VAL A 401 -18.55 0.90 20.00
C VAL A 401 -18.05 1.58 21.26
N ARG A 402 -18.97 1.99 22.13
CA ARG A 402 -18.63 2.49 23.47
C ARG A 402 -18.69 1.35 24.46
N LEU A 403 -17.54 1.01 25.02
CA LEU A 403 -17.40 0.07 26.11
C LEU A 403 -17.23 0.82 27.44
N GLN A 404 -17.62 0.15 28.51
CA GLN A 404 -17.37 0.53 29.90
C GLN A 404 -16.63 -0.62 30.58
N SER A 405 -15.52 -0.30 31.23
CA SER A 405 -14.77 -1.25 32.06
C SER A 405 -14.29 -0.51 33.30
N ASP A 406 -14.68 -0.99 34.48
CA ASP A 406 -14.56 -0.29 35.76
C ASP A 406 -15.09 1.16 35.69
N GLN A 407 -14.21 2.16 35.82
CA GLN A 407 -14.54 3.60 35.70
C GLN A 407 -14.17 4.18 34.34
N SER A 408 -13.62 3.36 33.43
CA SER A 408 -13.07 3.79 32.15
C SER A 408 -14.12 3.71 31.05
N ILE A 409 -14.11 4.70 30.16
CA ILE A 409 -14.88 4.70 28.91
C ILE A 409 -13.89 4.41 27.78
N ILE A 410 -14.18 3.38 27.00
CA ILE A 410 -13.36 2.96 25.86
C ILE A 410 -14.20 3.13 24.59
N ILE A 411 -13.61 3.70 23.54
CA ILE A 411 -14.26 3.89 22.26
C ILE A 411 -13.51 3.10 21.20
N LEU A 412 -14.12 2.02 20.72
CA LEU A 412 -13.58 1.28 19.58
C LEU A 412 -14.10 1.90 18.27
N HIS A 413 -13.22 1.99 17.29
CA HIS A 413 -13.51 2.36 15.91
C HIS A 413 -13.15 1.17 15.02
N LEU A 414 -14.14 0.30 14.80
CA LEU A 414 -13.99 -0.98 14.12
C LEU A 414 -14.18 -0.80 12.60
N LEU A 415 -13.15 -1.10 11.82
CA LEU A 415 -13.10 -0.98 10.36
C LEU A 415 -13.53 -2.28 9.65
N PRO A 416 -14.74 -2.39 9.09
CA PRO A 416 -15.27 -3.67 8.57
C PRO A 416 -14.31 -4.44 7.66
N VAL A 417 -14.26 -5.76 7.84
CA VAL A 417 -13.39 -6.68 7.07
C VAL A 417 -14.19 -7.80 6.43
N ALA A 418 -13.64 -8.42 5.39
CA ALA A 418 -14.11 -9.72 4.95
C ALA A 418 -13.45 -10.80 5.82
N LYS A 419 -14.26 -11.64 6.45
CA LYS A 419 -13.82 -12.77 7.27
C LYS A 419 -14.20 -14.05 6.55
N LEU A 420 -13.20 -14.66 5.93
CA LEU A 420 -13.36 -15.78 5.01
C LEU A 420 -12.81 -17.07 5.62
N PHE A 421 -13.20 -18.20 5.03
CA PHE A 421 -12.79 -19.52 5.46
C PHE A 421 -12.40 -20.37 4.25
N ASP A 422 -11.20 -20.95 4.32
CA ASP A 422 -10.74 -21.97 3.40
C ASP A 422 -10.36 -23.25 4.17
N ARG A 423 -10.64 -24.43 3.61
CA ARG A 423 -10.40 -25.70 4.31
C ARG A 423 -8.91 -26.01 4.51
N ALA A 424 -8.02 -25.49 3.67
CA ALA A 424 -6.58 -25.73 3.76
C ALA A 424 -5.88 -24.64 4.59
N ILE A 425 -6.36 -23.39 4.54
CA ILE A 425 -5.71 -22.25 5.19
C ILE A 425 -6.33 -21.91 6.57
N GLY A 426 -7.62 -22.22 6.75
CA GLY A 426 -8.40 -21.84 7.92
C GLY A 426 -9.13 -20.50 7.75
N GLU A 427 -9.40 -19.83 8.86
CA GLU A 427 -10.01 -18.50 8.88
C GLU A 427 -8.97 -17.42 8.55
N TYR A 428 -9.33 -16.49 7.66
CA TYR A 428 -8.46 -15.37 7.28
C TYR A 428 -9.28 -14.11 7.00
N ARG A 429 -8.61 -12.95 6.99
CA ARG A 429 -9.25 -11.67 6.71
C ARG A 429 -8.71 -11.04 5.43
N GLU A 430 -9.58 -10.31 4.75
CA GLU A 430 -9.25 -9.44 3.62
C GLU A 430 -9.88 -8.06 3.81
N ALA A 431 -9.25 -7.04 3.23
CA ALA A 431 -9.87 -5.73 3.12
C ALA A 431 -11.14 -5.86 2.29
N LEU A 432 -12.19 -5.11 2.65
CA LEU A 432 -13.41 -5.08 1.85
C LEU A 432 -13.12 -4.49 0.48
N VAL A 433 -13.52 -5.24 -0.54
CA VAL A 433 -13.44 -4.80 -1.93
C VAL A 433 -14.85 -4.50 -2.41
N ILE A 434 -15.00 -3.37 -3.09
CA ILE A 434 -16.25 -3.00 -3.76
C ILE A 434 -16.10 -3.28 -5.25
N GLU A 435 -16.88 -4.22 -5.76
CA GLU A 435 -16.97 -4.58 -7.17
C GLU A 435 -18.11 -3.79 -7.85
N PRO A 436 -17.88 -3.23 -9.05
CA PRO A 436 -18.94 -2.66 -9.87
C PRO A 436 -20.05 -3.66 -10.21
N ALA A 437 -21.30 -3.20 -10.37
CA ALA A 437 -22.41 -4.10 -10.73
C ALA A 437 -22.16 -4.84 -12.06
N VAL A 438 -21.41 -4.19 -12.97
CA VAL A 438 -20.96 -4.71 -14.26
C VAL A 438 -19.52 -4.25 -14.49
N HIS A 439 -18.67 -5.18 -14.90
CA HIS A 439 -17.29 -4.90 -15.32
C HIS A 439 -17.01 -5.58 -16.67
N ALA A 440 -15.95 -5.21 -17.35
CA ALA A 440 -15.66 -5.67 -18.70
C ALA A 440 -14.16 -5.79 -18.97
N LYS A 441 -13.80 -6.53 -20.00
CA LYS A 441 -12.42 -6.64 -20.48
C LYS A 441 -12.37 -6.80 -21.99
N PHE A 442 -11.26 -6.39 -22.58
CA PHE A 442 -10.92 -6.72 -23.96
C PHE A 442 -10.16 -8.04 -24.02
N ASP A 443 -10.29 -8.77 -25.12
CA ASP A 443 -9.54 -10.04 -25.28
C ASP A 443 -8.04 -9.82 -25.50
N GLN A 444 -7.66 -8.64 -26.01
CA GLN A 444 -6.27 -8.30 -26.33
C GLN A 444 -5.90 -6.92 -25.79
N ARG A 445 -4.64 -6.76 -25.36
CA ARG A 445 -4.07 -5.45 -24.96
C ARG A 445 -3.86 -4.51 -26.16
N VAL A 446 -3.60 -5.09 -27.34
CA VAL A 446 -3.39 -4.33 -28.58
C VAL A 446 -4.06 -5.05 -29.75
N TYR A 447 -4.95 -4.35 -30.44
CA TYR A 447 -5.54 -4.76 -31.72
C TYR A 447 -4.83 -4.05 -32.86
N TRP A 448 -4.40 -4.83 -33.85
CA TRP A 448 -3.75 -4.31 -35.05
C TRP A 448 -4.70 -4.38 -36.25
N SER A 449 -4.69 -3.35 -37.09
CA SER A 449 -5.45 -3.34 -38.34
C SER A 449 -4.63 -2.70 -39.47
N THR A 450 -4.80 -3.23 -40.68
CA THR A 450 -4.19 -2.69 -41.91
C THR A 450 -5.18 -1.88 -42.75
N GLY A 451 -6.25 -1.38 -42.13
CA GLY A 451 -7.31 -0.63 -42.82
C GLY A 451 -8.34 -1.52 -43.54
N LYS A 452 -8.27 -2.84 -43.37
CA LYS A 452 -9.23 -3.82 -43.95
C LYS A 452 -10.44 -4.11 -43.05
N GLY A 453 -10.62 -3.34 -41.97
CA GLY A 453 -11.55 -3.65 -40.88
C GLY A 453 -10.88 -4.61 -39.89
N THR A 454 -11.28 -4.56 -38.64
CA THR A 454 -10.82 -5.48 -37.60
C THR A 454 -11.93 -5.73 -36.60
N ALA A 455 -11.97 -6.94 -36.04
CA ALA A 455 -12.91 -7.33 -35.03
C ALA A 455 -12.26 -7.14 -33.64
N VAL A 456 -12.91 -6.37 -32.78
CA VAL A 456 -12.52 -6.19 -31.39
C VAL A 456 -13.39 -7.11 -30.54
N GLY A 457 -12.79 -8.18 -30.02
CA GLY A 457 -13.45 -9.07 -29.07
C GLY A 457 -13.40 -8.50 -27.65
N TYR A 458 -14.51 -8.60 -26.91
CA TYR A 458 -14.60 -8.12 -25.53
C TYR A 458 -15.63 -8.93 -24.76
N SER A 459 -15.55 -8.88 -23.43
CA SER A 459 -16.46 -9.59 -22.55
C SER A 459 -16.99 -8.66 -21.47
N ILE A 460 -18.25 -8.86 -21.08
CA ILE A 460 -18.92 -8.13 -19.99
C ILE A 460 -19.33 -9.14 -18.92
N HIS A 461 -18.88 -8.90 -17.70
CA HIS A 461 -19.28 -9.65 -16.51
C HIS A 461 -20.47 -8.96 -15.83
N ALA A 462 -21.53 -9.71 -15.57
CA ALA A 462 -22.69 -9.24 -14.82
C ALA A 462 -22.88 -10.04 -13.53
N ASN A 463 -23.03 -9.34 -12.40
CA ASN A 463 -23.23 -9.98 -11.10
C ASN A 463 -24.62 -10.62 -10.93
N SER A 464 -25.60 -10.14 -11.69
CA SER A 464 -26.94 -10.71 -11.81
C SER A 464 -27.40 -10.71 -13.26
N ALA A 465 -28.24 -11.68 -13.64
CA ALA A 465 -28.89 -11.65 -14.94
C ALA A 465 -29.78 -10.40 -15.06
N GLY A 466 -29.79 -9.79 -16.23
CA GLY A 466 -30.58 -8.59 -16.48
C GLY A 466 -30.18 -7.86 -17.74
N LYS A 467 -31.05 -6.95 -18.19
CA LYS A 467 -30.75 -6.05 -19.30
C LYS A 467 -29.61 -5.10 -18.93
N GLN A 468 -28.61 -5.05 -19.80
CA GLN A 468 -27.54 -4.08 -19.74
C GLN A 468 -27.37 -3.40 -21.09
N GLN A 469 -26.86 -2.17 -21.05
CA GLN A 469 -26.59 -1.36 -22.23
C GLN A 469 -25.15 -0.89 -22.22
N TRP A 470 -24.50 -0.90 -23.39
CA TRP A 470 -23.13 -0.42 -23.52
C TRP A 470 -22.75 -0.08 -24.97
N ALA A 471 -21.61 0.58 -25.12
CA ALA A 471 -20.92 0.78 -26.39
C ALA A 471 -19.40 0.64 -26.24
N VAL A 472 -18.73 0.14 -27.28
CA VAL A 472 -17.27 0.20 -27.42
C VAL A 472 -16.92 1.50 -28.15
N LEU A 473 -15.94 2.24 -27.64
CA LEU A 473 -15.49 3.52 -28.19
C LEU A 473 -14.01 3.45 -28.55
N ALA A 474 -13.60 4.09 -29.66
CA ALA A 474 -12.19 4.44 -29.91
C ALA A 474 -12.00 5.94 -29.73
N LYS A 475 -11.04 6.33 -28.89
CA LYS A 475 -10.60 7.72 -28.69
C LYS A 475 -9.22 7.95 -29.29
N ASN A 476 -9.01 9.10 -29.92
CA ASN A 476 -7.68 9.54 -30.34
C ASN A 476 -6.86 10.06 -29.15
N GLN A 477 -5.63 10.49 -29.39
CA GLN A 477 -4.73 11.02 -28.35
C GLN A 477 -5.23 12.31 -27.69
N GLN A 478 -6.12 13.06 -28.35
CA GLN A 478 -6.80 14.23 -27.80
C GLN A 478 -8.08 13.87 -27.02
N GLY A 479 -8.38 12.58 -26.85
CA GLY A 479 -9.59 12.09 -26.17
C GLY A 479 -10.88 12.17 -26.99
N ILE A 480 -10.79 12.55 -28.27
CA ILE A 480 -11.96 12.67 -29.17
C ILE A 480 -12.38 11.28 -29.62
N ILE A 481 -13.69 10.99 -29.49
CA ILE A 481 -14.29 9.74 -29.96
C ILE A 481 -14.32 9.75 -31.49
N VAL A 482 -13.57 8.84 -32.12
CA VAL A 482 -13.46 8.68 -33.58
C VAL A 482 -14.31 7.53 -34.12
N TRP A 483 -14.76 6.63 -33.25
CA TRP A 483 -15.64 5.51 -33.60
C TRP A 483 -16.38 5.01 -32.35
N ASN A 484 -17.60 4.53 -32.55
CA ASN A 484 -18.31 3.72 -31.57
C ASN A 484 -19.01 2.53 -32.23
N SER A 485 -19.21 1.44 -31.47
CA SER A 485 -19.91 0.23 -31.93
C SER A 485 -21.43 0.40 -32.09
N GLY A 486 -21.99 1.57 -31.82
CA GLY A 486 -23.43 1.76 -31.65
C GLY A 486 -23.97 1.27 -30.31
N HIS A 487 -25.29 1.34 -30.16
CA HIS A 487 -26.01 0.93 -28.95
C HIS A 487 -26.19 -0.58 -28.90
N ASN A 488 -25.61 -1.23 -27.89
CA ASN A 488 -25.90 -2.63 -27.56
C ASN A 488 -26.86 -2.65 -26.37
N GLU A 489 -28.00 -3.34 -26.50
CA GLU A 489 -28.87 -3.72 -25.39
C GLU A 489 -29.07 -5.24 -25.44
N VAL A 490 -28.59 -5.93 -24.40
CA VAL A 490 -28.66 -7.39 -24.32
C VAL A 490 -29.07 -7.79 -22.91
N GLU A 491 -29.87 -8.86 -22.81
CA GLU A 491 -30.12 -9.57 -21.56
C GLU A 491 -28.87 -10.40 -21.22
N LEU A 492 -28.06 -9.92 -20.28
CA LEU A 492 -26.86 -10.63 -19.87
C LEU A 492 -27.21 -11.79 -18.93
N SER A 493 -26.51 -12.90 -19.09
CA SER A 493 -26.49 -13.97 -18.09
C SER A 493 -25.55 -13.58 -16.93
N LYS A 494 -25.77 -14.15 -15.74
CA LYS A 494 -24.82 -14.01 -14.63
C LYS A 494 -23.45 -14.58 -15.05
N GLY A 495 -22.38 -13.84 -14.81
CA GLY A 495 -21.03 -14.20 -15.22
C GLY A 495 -20.59 -13.51 -16.52
N TRP A 496 -19.63 -14.11 -17.21
CA TRP A 496 -19.04 -13.55 -18.43
C TRP A 496 -19.90 -13.78 -19.67
N ASN A 497 -20.16 -12.69 -20.41
CA ASN A 497 -20.86 -12.69 -21.68
C ASN A 497 -19.92 -12.11 -22.75
N HIS A 498 -19.65 -12.87 -23.82
CA HIS A 498 -18.67 -12.51 -24.84
C HIS A 498 -19.33 -11.88 -26.06
N PHE A 499 -18.66 -10.87 -26.63
CA PHE A 499 -19.14 -10.08 -27.76
C PHE A 499 -17.99 -9.69 -28.70
N THR A 500 -18.35 -9.18 -29.86
CA THR A 500 -17.40 -8.65 -30.84
C THR A 500 -17.95 -7.36 -31.44
N ALA A 501 -17.09 -6.36 -31.61
CA ALA A 501 -17.41 -5.10 -32.28
C ALA A 501 -16.56 -4.96 -33.56
N GLU A 502 -17.22 -4.69 -34.69
CA GLU A 502 -16.55 -4.51 -35.97
C GLU A 502 -16.09 -3.06 -36.15
N VAL A 503 -14.79 -2.87 -36.29
CA VAL A 503 -14.17 -1.57 -36.56
C VAL A 503 -14.24 -1.29 -38.07
N PRO A 504 -14.88 -0.19 -38.51
CA PRO A 504 -15.08 0.09 -39.92
C PRO A 504 -13.77 0.46 -40.61
N LYS A 505 -13.70 0.18 -41.92
CA LYS A 505 -12.56 0.51 -42.80
C LYS A 505 -12.31 2.02 -42.95
N SER A 506 -13.27 2.86 -42.55
CA SER A 506 -13.23 4.31 -42.68
C SER A 506 -12.43 5.03 -41.59
N ILE A 507 -12.03 4.33 -40.51
CA ILE A 507 -11.20 4.98 -39.49
C ILE A 507 -9.82 5.29 -40.07
N GLU A 508 -9.38 6.53 -39.87
CA GLU A 508 -8.06 6.96 -40.31
C GLU A 508 -6.94 6.19 -39.61
N LYS A 509 -5.79 6.11 -40.28
CA LYS A 509 -4.57 5.54 -39.70
C LYS A 509 -4.17 6.30 -38.43
N GLY A 510 -3.76 5.55 -37.40
CA GLY A 510 -3.42 6.14 -36.12
C GLY A 510 -3.40 5.13 -34.98
N LYS A 511 -3.05 5.63 -33.79
CA LYS A 511 -3.16 4.91 -32.52
C LYS A 511 -4.34 5.49 -31.75
N PHE A 512 -5.22 4.61 -31.29
CA PHE A 512 -6.45 4.95 -30.56
C PHE A 512 -6.52 4.12 -29.29
N THR A 513 -7.19 4.66 -28.28
CA THR A 513 -7.51 3.93 -27.04
C THR A 513 -8.96 3.47 -27.12
N LEU A 514 -9.16 2.16 -26.99
CA LEU A 514 -10.46 1.53 -26.88
C LEU A 514 -10.95 1.60 -25.44
N HIS A 515 -12.25 1.85 -25.26
CA HIS A 515 -12.93 1.79 -23.97
C HIS A 515 -14.33 1.19 -24.12
N ILE A 516 -14.92 0.76 -23.02
CA ILE A 516 -16.31 0.32 -22.95
C ILE A 516 -17.07 1.28 -22.04
N THR A 517 -18.24 1.76 -22.46
CA THR A 517 -19.07 2.69 -21.67
C THR A 517 -20.49 2.14 -21.51
N PRO A 518 -21.16 2.34 -20.36
CA PRO A 518 -22.56 1.96 -20.18
C PRO A 518 -23.54 2.90 -20.89
N HIS A 519 -23.07 3.95 -21.57
CA HIS A 519 -23.92 4.90 -22.28
C HIS A 519 -23.71 4.84 -23.77
N THR A 520 -24.78 5.15 -24.49
CA THR A 520 -24.77 5.14 -25.96
C THR A 520 -24.88 6.57 -26.44
N LYS A 521 -23.74 7.19 -26.78
CA LYS A 521 -23.71 8.56 -27.33
C LYS A 521 -22.86 8.68 -28.60
N MET A 522 -23.22 9.68 -29.40
CA MET A 522 -22.89 9.89 -30.81
C MET A 522 -21.47 10.43 -31.06
N GLU A 523 -20.92 10.12 -32.24
CA GLU A 523 -19.59 10.52 -32.74
C GLU A 523 -19.36 12.04 -32.71
N GLY A 524 -18.11 12.47 -32.48
CA GLY A 524 -17.69 13.88 -32.56
C GLY A 524 -17.87 14.71 -31.27
N MET A 525 -18.20 14.11 -30.13
CA MET A 525 -18.30 14.78 -28.83
C MET A 525 -17.08 14.51 -27.93
N SER A 526 -16.70 15.51 -27.12
CA SER A 526 -15.72 15.39 -26.02
C SER A 526 -16.45 15.59 -24.69
N PHE A 527 -16.91 14.49 -24.08
CA PHE A 527 -17.40 14.47 -22.70
C PHE A 527 -16.70 13.36 -21.93
N SER A 528 -16.46 13.57 -20.63
CA SER A 528 -16.10 12.49 -19.71
C SER A 528 -17.33 11.58 -19.52
N LEU A 529 -17.34 10.46 -20.22
CA LEU A 529 -18.33 9.41 -20.04
C LEU A 529 -17.82 8.44 -18.98
N PRO A 530 -18.68 7.94 -18.08
CA PRO A 530 -18.30 6.81 -17.25
C PRO A 530 -17.89 5.64 -18.14
N LEU A 531 -16.84 4.95 -17.73
CA LEU A 531 -16.29 3.79 -18.41
C LEU A 531 -16.50 2.56 -17.54
N LEU A 532 -16.81 1.43 -18.18
CA LEU A 532 -16.78 0.14 -17.50
C LEU A 532 -15.34 -0.16 -17.09
N LYS A 533 -15.21 -0.80 -15.94
CA LYS A 533 -13.92 -1.16 -15.37
C LYS A 533 -13.56 -2.60 -15.70
N GLU A 534 -12.28 -2.93 -15.66
CA GLU A 534 -11.73 -4.28 -15.73
C GLU A 534 -11.27 -4.72 -14.34
N GLU A 535 -11.56 -5.98 -13.98
CA GLU A 535 -11.09 -6.59 -12.74
C GLU A 535 -9.64 -7.06 -12.91
N HIS A 536 -8.76 -6.55 -12.06
CA HIS A 536 -7.40 -7.03 -11.88
C HIS A 536 -7.31 -7.70 -10.51
N LYS A 537 -7.15 -9.02 -10.51
CA LYS A 537 -7.01 -9.82 -9.29
C LYS A 537 -5.54 -10.21 -9.08
N ILE A 538 -4.97 -9.76 -7.97
CA ILE A 538 -3.58 -10.01 -7.57
C ILE A 538 -3.63 -10.91 -6.35
N SER A 539 -3.06 -12.10 -6.41
CA SER A 539 -3.22 -13.08 -5.33
C SER A 539 -1.93 -13.84 -5.06
N TYR A 540 -1.37 -13.62 -3.87
CA TYR A 540 -0.13 -14.24 -3.44
C TYR A 540 -0.25 -14.77 -2.00
N PRO A 541 0.33 -15.93 -1.65
CA PRO A 541 0.18 -16.50 -0.31
C PRO A 541 0.59 -15.59 0.86
N HIS A 542 1.57 -14.70 0.65
CA HIS A 542 2.12 -13.84 1.72
C HIS A 542 1.39 -12.50 1.91
N ILE A 543 0.67 -12.01 0.89
CA ILE A 543 -0.09 -10.75 0.97
C ILE A 543 -1.61 -10.95 0.89
N GLY A 544 -2.06 -12.13 0.46
CA GLY A 544 -3.46 -12.47 0.25
C GLY A 544 -3.95 -12.10 -1.13
N THR A 545 -5.27 -11.94 -1.27
CA THR A 545 -5.92 -11.53 -2.52
C THR A 545 -6.29 -10.04 -2.45
N HIS A 546 -5.93 -9.32 -3.51
CA HIS A 546 -6.24 -7.93 -3.73
C HIS A 546 -6.93 -7.76 -5.07
N TYR A 547 -7.85 -6.81 -5.14
CA TYR A 547 -8.64 -6.53 -6.32
C TYR A 547 -8.51 -5.07 -6.67
N ARG A 548 -8.41 -4.79 -7.97
CA ARG A 548 -8.40 -3.44 -8.51
C ARG A 548 -9.34 -3.38 -9.70
N PHE A 549 -10.13 -2.31 -9.75
CA PHE A 549 -11.01 -2.03 -10.87
C PHE A 549 -10.52 -0.77 -11.58
N ILE A 550 -9.85 -0.94 -12.72
CA ILE A 550 -9.36 0.15 -13.58
C ILE A 550 -10.20 0.25 -14.84
N GLU A 551 -10.10 1.33 -15.61
CA GLU A 551 -10.85 1.44 -16.85
C GLU A 551 -10.53 0.29 -17.82
N ALA A 552 -11.57 -0.43 -18.27
CA ALA A 552 -11.42 -1.46 -19.27
C ALA A 552 -10.97 -0.80 -20.58
N SER A 553 -9.71 -1.02 -20.95
CA SER A 553 -9.08 -0.33 -22.07
C SER A 553 -8.15 -1.22 -22.87
N SER A 554 -8.01 -0.89 -24.14
CA SER A 554 -7.09 -1.58 -25.06
C SER A 554 -6.54 -0.58 -26.09
N THR A 555 -5.45 -0.92 -26.77
CA THR A 555 -4.92 -0.10 -27.85
C THR A 555 -5.43 -0.59 -29.20
N LEU A 556 -5.97 0.29 -30.04
CA LEU A 556 -6.22 0.01 -31.45
C LEU A 556 -5.19 0.76 -32.31
N ALA A 557 -4.37 0.01 -33.04
CA ALA A 557 -3.37 0.55 -33.96
C ALA A 557 -3.74 0.26 -35.41
N ILE A 558 -4.11 1.30 -36.15
CA ILE A 558 -4.42 1.22 -37.58
C ILE A 558 -3.19 1.67 -38.37
N LEU A 559 -2.49 0.68 -38.94
CA LEU A 559 -1.22 0.87 -39.64
C LEU A 559 -1.41 0.89 -41.15
N ASN A 560 -0.59 1.72 -41.81
CA ASN A 560 -0.45 1.68 -43.25
C ASN A 560 0.79 0.86 -43.63
N LEU A 561 0.61 -0.44 -43.85
CA LEU A 561 1.70 -1.35 -44.17
C LEU A 561 1.90 -1.50 -45.69
N ASN A 562 2.40 -0.45 -46.33
CA ASN A 562 2.62 -0.36 -47.79
C ASN A 562 3.94 -1.00 -48.31
N LYS A 563 4.68 -1.72 -47.47
CA LYS A 563 5.99 -2.31 -47.84
C LYS A 563 6.00 -3.84 -47.77
N LYS A 564 6.84 -4.45 -48.60
CA LYS A 564 7.15 -5.90 -48.56
C LYS A 564 7.60 -6.26 -47.14
N ARG A 565 7.03 -7.33 -46.59
CA ARG A 565 7.43 -7.86 -45.28
C ARG A 565 8.81 -8.48 -45.41
N ILE A 566 9.69 -8.11 -44.48
CA ILE A 566 11.02 -8.69 -44.34
C ILE A 566 10.97 -9.85 -43.34
N LYS A 567 11.96 -10.73 -43.39
CA LYS A 567 12.15 -11.76 -42.38
C LYS A 567 12.90 -11.18 -41.19
N VAL A 568 12.32 -11.22 -40.00
CA VAL A 568 12.86 -10.60 -38.79
C VAL A 568 13.41 -11.68 -37.86
N GLY A 569 14.68 -11.58 -37.49
CA GLY A 569 15.24 -12.32 -36.39
C GLY A 569 14.88 -11.63 -35.09
N TYR A 570 14.27 -12.33 -34.15
CA TYR A 570 13.88 -11.74 -32.87
C TYR A 570 14.61 -12.42 -31.71
N ILE A 571 15.31 -11.60 -30.92
CA ILE A 571 15.88 -12.00 -29.63
C ILE A 571 14.89 -11.57 -28.55
N GLU A 572 14.35 -12.56 -27.85
CA GLU A 572 13.34 -12.41 -26.79
C GLU A 572 13.79 -11.41 -25.71
N GLY A 573 12.89 -10.49 -25.35
CA GLY A 573 13.01 -9.60 -24.21
C GLY A 573 12.32 -10.19 -22.98
N ALA A 574 12.47 -9.54 -21.83
CA ALA A 574 11.80 -9.98 -20.62
C ALA A 574 10.29 -9.63 -20.69
N GLY A 575 9.45 -10.64 -20.96
CA GLY A 575 7.98 -10.52 -20.88
C GLY A 575 7.31 -9.73 -22.00
N ASP A 576 7.97 -9.53 -23.14
CA ASP A 576 7.37 -8.91 -24.33
C ASP A 576 6.78 -9.96 -25.30
N ILE A 577 5.80 -9.52 -26.10
CA ILE A 577 5.05 -10.36 -27.08
C ILE A 577 5.31 -9.88 -28.51
N MET A 578 6.53 -9.40 -28.76
CA MET A 578 6.87 -8.70 -30.00
C MET A 578 6.90 -9.64 -31.21
N ASP A 579 7.33 -10.88 -31.02
CA ASP A 579 7.28 -11.93 -32.02
C ASP A 579 5.85 -12.23 -32.50
N GLU A 580 4.93 -12.52 -31.59
CA GLU A 580 3.51 -12.75 -31.91
C GLU A 580 2.89 -11.52 -32.58
N THR A 581 3.27 -10.33 -32.12
CA THR A 581 2.83 -9.06 -32.71
C THR A 581 3.29 -8.92 -34.16
N LEU A 582 4.57 -9.20 -34.45
CA LEU A 582 5.12 -9.15 -35.79
C LEU A 582 4.48 -10.20 -36.72
N GLU A 583 4.27 -11.43 -36.23
CA GLU A 583 3.58 -12.49 -36.95
C GLU A 583 2.13 -12.07 -37.31
N ASN A 584 1.39 -11.48 -36.37
CA ASN A 584 0.04 -10.95 -36.59
C ASN A 584 -0.01 -9.80 -37.62
N LEU A 585 1.08 -9.03 -37.75
CA LEU A 585 1.24 -8.00 -38.78
C LEU A 585 1.67 -8.56 -40.15
N GLY A 586 1.87 -9.88 -40.23
CA GLY A 586 2.25 -10.63 -41.42
C GLY A 586 3.74 -10.68 -41.71
N TYR A 587 4.61 -10.42 -40.71
CA TYR A 587 6.06 -10.64 -40.84
C TYR A 587 6.39 -12.11 -40.66
N GLU A 588 7.43 -12.58 -41.36
CA GLU A 588 8.06 -13.87 -41.06
C GLU A 588 9.06 -13.63 -39.91
N VAL A 589 8.85 -14.28 -38.76
CA VAL A 589 9.70 -14.10 -37.57
C VAL A 589 10.50 -15.37 -37.30
N LEU A 590 11.82 -15.23 -37.18
CA LEU A 590 12.72 -16.28 -36.75
C LEU A 590 13.19 -15.95 -35.33
N ARG A 591 12.79 -16.75 -34.34
CA ARG A 591 13.25 -16.58 -32.95
C ARG A 591 14.72 -17.00 -32.87
N ILE A 592 15.60 -16.09 -32.48
CA ILE A 592 17.06 -16.25 -32.42
C ILE A 592 17.58 -15.90 -31.03
N LYS A 593 18.77 -16.41 -30.67
CA LYS A 593 19.47 -16.10 -29.42
C LYS A 593 20.83 -15.48 -29.71
N GLU A 594 21.42 -14.83 -28.70
CA GLU A 594 22.79 -14.31 -28.80
C GLU A 594 23.81 -15.40 -29.15
N ASN A 595 23.55 -16.64 -28.71
CA ASN A 595 24.41 -17.78 -28.95
C ASN A 595 24.06 -18.58 -30.22
N THR A 596 23.19 -18.06 -31.11
CA THR A 596 22.84 -18.73 -32.38
C THR A 596 23.23 -17.89 -33.60
N PRO A 597 24.52 -17.51 -33.78
CA PRO A 597 24.96 -16.59 -34.85
C PRO A 597 24.69 -17.11 -36.27
N ASP A 598 24.61 -18.43 -36.47
CA ASP A 598 24.32 -19.01 -37.78
C ASP A 598 22.94 -18.61 -38.31
N LEU A 599 21.95 -18.46 -37.42
CA LEU A 599 20.58 -18.04 -37.76
C LEU A 599 20.49 -16.55 -38.10
N TRP A 600 21.50 -15.74 -37.75
CA TRP A 600 21.46 -14.30 -37.97
C TRP A 600 21.62 -13.95 -39.45
N ASN A 601 22.22 -14.84 -40.25
CA ASN A 601 22.35 -14.68 -41.69
C ASN A 601 21.07 -15.05 -42.46
N GLU A 602 20.07 -15.64 -41.78
CA GLU A 602 18.81 -16.04 -42.40
C GLU A 602 17.73 -14.95 -42.36
N VAL A 603 18.03 -13.80 -41.77
CA VAL A 603 17.05 -12.74 -41.50
C VAL A 603 17.53 -11.42 -42.09
N ASP A 604 16.58 -10.56 -42.48
CA ASP A 604 16.88 -9.24 -43.06
C ASP A 604 17.18 -8.18 -41.97
N ALA A 605 16.68 -8.40 -40.75
CA ALA A 605 16.89 -7.51 -39.61
C ALA A 605 16.82 -8.31 -38.30
N VAL A 606 17.58 -7.87 -37.29
CA VAL A 606 17.50 -8.39 -35.92
C VAL A 606 16.83 -7.37 -35.03
N LEU A 607 15.77 -7.77 -34.34
CA LEU A 607 15.11 -7.01 -33.29
C LEU A 607 15.45 -7.65 -31.95
N VAL A 608 15.79 -6.81 -30.97
CA VAL A 608 16.15 -7.25 -29.61
C VAL A 608 15.11 -6.68 -28.66
N GLY A 609 14.47 -7.56 -27.89
CA GLY A 609 13.56 -7.17 -26.83
C GLY A 609 14.27 -6.40 -25.71
N ILE A 610 13.50 -5.63 -24.95
CA ILE A 610 14.02 -4.89 -23.80
C ILE A 610 14.37 -5.90 -22.70
N ARG A 611 15.53 -5.72 -22.06
CA ARG A 611 16.03 -6.59 -20.99
C ARG A 611 16.18 -5.83 -19.69
#